data_AF-A0AAD4T3J0-F1
#
_entry.id   AF-A0AAD4T3J0-F1
#
_cell.length_a   1.000
_cell.length_b   1.000
_cell.length_c   1.000
_cell.angle_alpha   90.00
_cell.angle_beta   90.00
_cell.angle_gamma   90.00
#
_symmetry.space_group_name_H-M   'P 1'
#
loop_
_entity.id
_entity.type
_entity.pdbx_description
1 polymer ?
#
loop_
_entity_poly.entity_id
_entity_poly.type
_entity_poly.pdbx_seq_one_letter_code
_entity_poly.pdbx_strand_id
1 'polypeptide(L)'
;MVKEDKRSTSYVYLPSIWDHEFVQSLKSDYTIESKYSRRVEELKECVRRMFFDHPLASFDLLMLINIIQRLGIGYHFDTEIKAALCFGALRFRLLRQHGYEVSQDFFKNFLEETRSSPMKARMGNYKDVEGNLSVYEASFYAYPGEKILREVQEFSVNFLKEYITMMEKEVEEDDNKKTIMKKMVSHALVMPLHWSMPRVQTRWFIDVYEMMEEGMNPLLLEFAKLDFNMVQAIHQEDLKNISRWWQELNYLDILKFSRDRWVEAFFCSVGSNYEPNMSGYRKHIAKLSCLLSTIDDMHDIYASPDDIKRFDDAIERWDVNTLEDLPYFMKVCFMAMFNLLNDIAYDILKKHGFHAISYLKKGIAIFCKANLVETNWHEYTPTLEEHLNNSWISAGGGLLPPITFFNVVKEPMKEALECINNFSLPNHTGRYAFEVVRLTNDLGTSSDELKRGAVPTSIQCYMHETGVSESAAREHIKHVINDKWEMMNNDKFSQSVYPDSFIDTMQNFARASHALYQFDEGYYGDGYGVASGSLTKGHITSLFFEPIPVLPK
;
A
#
# COMPACT_ATOMS: atom_id res chain seq x y z
N MET A 1 -26.32 23.76 -36.14
CA MET A 1 -26.59 23.94 -34.70
C MET A 1 -25.30 23.65 -33.97
N VAL A 2 -24.81 24.59 -33.17
CA VAL A 2 -23.72 24.32 -32.22
C VAL A 2 -24.31 23.45 -31.12
N LYS A 3 -23.73 22.27 -30.84
CA LYS A 3 -24.08 21.52 -29.63
C LYS A 3 -23.66 22.39 -28.44
N GLU A 4 -24.56 22.66 -27.52
CA GLU A 4 -24.18 23.25 -26.23
C GLU A 4 -23.16 22.33 -25.55
N ASP A 5 -22.07 22.90 -25.11
CA ASP A 5 -20.95 22.17 -24.54
C ASP A 5 -21.26 21.83 -23.08
N LYS A 6 -21.95 20.70 -22.86
CA LYS A 6 -22.39 20.22 -21.53
C LYS A 6 -21.25 19.69 -20.63
N ARG A 7 -20.01 20.14 -20.83
CA ARG A 7 -18.86 19.73 -20.02
C ARG A 7 -18.75 20.61 -18.78
N SER A 8 -18.44 20.00 -17.64
CA SER A 8 -18.25 20.76 -16.40
C SER A 8 -17.00 21.63 -16.48
N THR A 9 -17.10 22.85 -15.99
CA THR A 9 -16.00 23.83 -15.91
C THR A 9 -15.84 24.40 -14.50
N SER A 10 -16.58 23.88 -13.52
CA SER A 10 -16.69 24.46 -12.17
C SER A 10 -15.57 24.05 -11.21
N TYR A 11 -14.85 22.96 -11.50
CA TYR A 11 -13.84 22.40 -10.62
C TYR A 11 -12.47 22.34 -11.31
N VAL A 12 -11.45 22.85 -10.62
CA VAL A 12 -10.07 22.94 -11.13
C VAL A 12 -9.13 22.39 -10.06
N TYR A 13 -8.39 21.34 -10.39
CA TYR A 13 -7.40 20.77 -9.49
C TYR A 13 -6.19 21.71 -9.33
N LEU A 14 -5.56 21.66 -8.16
CA LEU A 14 -4.24 22.27 -7.95
C LEU A 14 -3.18 21.53 -8.80
N PRO A 15 -2.19 22.23 -9.37
CA PRO A 15 -1.09 21.60 -10.10
C PRO A 15 -0.25 20.68 -9.18
N SER A 16 0.62 19.84 -9.76
CA SER A 16 1.61 19.12 -8.95
C SER A 16 2.45 20.11 -8.13
N ILE A 17 2.76 19.74 -6.89
CA ILE A 17 3.72 20.47 -6.05
C ILE A 17 5.17 20.09 -6.38
N TRP A 18 5.37 19.11 -7.26
CA TRP A 18 6.66 18.57 -7.67
C TRP A 18 6.98 18.99 -9.09
N ASP A 19 8.04 19.79 -9.23
CA ASP A 19 8.49 20.30 -10.51
C ASP A 19 9.25 19.24 -11.33
N HIS A 20 9.12 19.32 -12.66
CA HIS A 20 9.82 18.43 -13.59
C HIS A 20 11.33 18.62 -13.54
N GLU A 21 11.80 19.88 -13.65
CA GLU A 21 13.23 20.19 -13.67
C GLU A 21 13.89 19.82 -12.35
N PHE A 22 13.22 20.06 -11.22
CA PHE A 22 13.65 19.55 -9.90
C PHE A 22 13.91 18.04 -9.95
N VAL A 23 12.95 17.23 -10.39
CA VAL A 23 13.11 15.77 -10.43
C VAL A 23 14.17 15.32 -11.44
N GLN A 24 14.27 15.95 -12.62
CA GLN A 24 15.36 15.64 -13.57
C GLN A 24 16.74 16.00 -12.98
N SER A 25 16.83 17.07 -12.18
CA SER A 25 18.08 17.55 -11.58
C SER A 25 18.64 16.66 -10.46
N LEU A 26 17.83 15.75 -9.89
CA LEU A 26 18.22 14.86 -8.79
C LEU A 26 19.49 14.07 -9.13
N LYS A 27 20.41 13.98 -8.16
CA LYS A 27 21.65 13.21 -8.26
C LYS A 27 21.85 12.44 -6.96
N SER A 28 22.36 11.22 -7.09
CA SER A 28 22.68 10.36 -5.95
C SER A 28 24.08 9.79 -6.10
N ASP A 29 24.87 9.88 -5.04
CA ASP A 29 26.19 9.24 -4.93
C ASP A 29 26.10 7.73 -4.63
N TYR A 30 24.89 7.19 -4.50
CA TYR A 30 24.59 5.81 -4.10
C TYR A 30 24.10 4.94 -5.28
N THR A 31 24.61 5.19 -6.50
CA THR A 31 24.31 4.32 -7.64
C THR A 31 24.87 2.90 -7.44
N ILE A 32 24.43 1.94 -8.27
CA ILE A 32 24.93 0.55 -8.26
C ILE A 32 26.44 0.50 -8.54
N GLU A 33 26.99 1.48 -9.26
CA GLU A 33 28.42 1.63 -9.56
C GLU A 33 29.17 2.51 -8.54
N SER A 34 28.53 2.88 -7.42
CA SER A 34 29.12 3.76 -6.42
C SER A 34 30.28 3.11 -5.65
N LYS A 35 31.08 3.96 -5.01
CA LYS A 35 32.15 3.56 -4.08
C LYS A 35 31.67 2.66 -2.92
N TYR A 36 30.35 2.60 -2.66
CA TYR A 36 29.76 1.86 -1.55
C TYR A 36 29.42 0.40 -1.90
N SER A 37 29.34 0.02 -3.19
CA SER A 37 28.86 -1.31 -3.59
C SER A 37 29.71 -2.45 -3.02
N ARG A 38 31.04 -2.29 -2.93
CA ARG A 38 31.91 -3.27 -2.25
C ARG A 38 31.59 -3.38 -0.76
N ARG A 39 31.35 -2.25 -0.09
CA ARG A 39 31.03 -2.21 1.34
C ARG A 39 29.69 -2.89 1.63
N VAL A 40 28.71 -2.74 0.75
CA VAL A 40 27.42 -3.44 0.85
C VAL A 40 27.59 -4.95 0.72
N GLU A 41 28.41 -5.46 -0.21
CA GLU A 41 28.67 -6.91 -0.29
C GLU A 41 29.45 -7.44 0.93
N GLU A 42 30.42 -6.68 1.46
CA GLU A 42 31.09 -7.00 2.73
C GLU A 42 30.07 -7.11 3.89
N LEU A 43 29.13 -6.16 3.98
CA LEU A 43 28.11 -6.13 5.02
C LEU A 43 27.09 -7.28 4.88
N LYS A 44 26.66 -7.63 3.66
CA LYS A 44 25.83 -8.82 3.41
C LYS A 44 26.49 -10.09 3.95
N GLU A 45 27.77 -10.29 3.68
CA GLU A 45 28.53 -11.43 4.21
C GLU A 45 28.67 -11.40 5.73
N CYS A 46 28.81 -10.22 6.35
CA CYS A 46 28.75 -10.09 7.80
C CYS A 46 27.39 -10.51 8.37
N VAL A 47 26.28 -10.09 7.77
CA VAL A 47 24.92 -10.44 8.23
C VAL A 47 24.63 -11.93 8.02
N ARG A 48 25.07 -12.53 6.89
CA ARG A 48 24.99 -13.98 6.69
C ARG A 48 25.66 -14.77 7.81
N ARG A 49 26.80 -14.32 8.32
CA ARG A 49 27.47 -14.98 9.46
C ARG A 49 26.65 -14.90 10.74
N MET A 50 26.00 -13.75 11.01
CA MET A 50 25.12 -13.61 12.18
C MET A 50 23.99 -14.66 12.19
N PHE A 51 23.44 -15.05 11.03
CA PHE A 51 22.46 -16.15 10.96
C PHE A 51 23.03 -17.51 11.39
N PHE A 52 24.33 -17.78 11.17
CA PHE A 52 25.00 -19.02 11.59
C PHE A 52 25.54 -18.97 13.03
N ASP A 53 25.80 -17.77 13.56
CA ASP A 53 26.29 -17.58 14.93
C ASP A 53 25.20 -17.83 15.99
N HIS A 54 23.92 -17.82 15.61
CA HIS A 54 22.79 -18.15 16.49
C HIS A 54 22.24 -19.57 16.23
N PRO A 55 21.87 -20.33 17.27
CA PRO A 55 21.17 -21.60 17.09
C PRO A 55 19.85 -21.43 16.34
N LEU A 56 19.52 -22.36 15.43
CA LEU A 56 18.23 -22.39 14.75
C LEU A 56 17.08 -22.36 15.76
N ALA A 57 16.05 -21.56 15.46
CA ALA A 57 14.89 -21.31 16.31
C ALA A 57 15.18 -20.75 17.73
N SER A 58 16.38 -20.19 17.97
CA SER A 58 16.64 -19.39 19.16
C SER A 58 15.86 -18.07 19.15
N PHE A 59 15.60 -17.52 20.34
CA PHE A 59 14.96 -16.21 20.48
C PHE A 59 15.79 -15.10 19.80
N ASP A 60 17.11 -15.14 19.99
CA ASP A 60 18.05 -14.15 19.43
C ASP A 60 18.02 -14.15 17.90
N LEU A 61 17.93 -15.32 17.26
CA LEU A 61 17.79 -15.44 15.81
C LEU A 61 16.47 -14.83 15.29
N LEU A 62 15.37 -14.96 16.03
CA LEU A 62 14.08 -14.36 15.68
C LEU A 62 14.09 -12.84 15.88
N MET A 63 14.77 -12.35 16.92
CA MET A 63 15.01 -10.92 17.12
C MET A 63 15.89 -10.35 16.00
N LEU A 64 16.94 -11.05 15.58
CA LEU A 64 17.76 -10.70 14.42
C LEU A 64 16.93 -10.61 13.14
N ILE A 65 16.10 -11.63 12.84
CA ILE A 65 15.19 -11.62 11.68
C ILE A 65 14.23 -10.42 11.73
N ASN A 66 13.63 -10.17 12.90
CA ASN A 66 12.73 -9.03 13.10
C ASN A 66 13.43 -7.68 12.85
N ILE A 67 14.66 -7.51 13.34
CA ILE A 67 15.47 -6.30 13.09
C ILE A 67 15.79 -6.18 11.59
N ILE A 68 16.32 -7.23 10.96
CA ILE A 68 16.68 -7.26 9.53
C ILE A 68 15.46 -6.92 8.65
N GLN A 69 14.29 -7.47 8.96
CA GLN A 69 13.06 -7.16 8.21
C GLN A 69 12.59 -5.72 8.42
N ARG A 70 12.57 -5.21 9.66
CA ARG A 70 12.14 -3.82 9.94
C ARG A 70 13.13 -2.79 9.39
N LEU A 71 14.41 -3.12 9.31
CA LEU A 71 15.45 -2.34 8.62
C LEU A 71 15.36 -2.41 7.08
N GLY A 72 14.40 -3.16 6.52
CA GLY A 72 14.14 -3.22 5.08
C GLY A 72 15.18 -3.97 4.26
N ILE A 73 16.16 -4.62 4.90
CA ILE A 73 17.24 -5.39 4.26
C ILE A 73 16.94 -6.89 4.15
N GLY A 74 15.75 -7.33 4.58
CA GLY A 74 15.34 -8.74 4.59
C GLY A 74 15.35 -9.44 3.24
N TYR A 75 15.06 -8.74 2.15
CA TYR A 75 15.00 -9.29 0.79
C TYR A 75 16.37 -9.82 0.28
N HIS A 76 17.49 -9.49 0.95
CA HIS A 76 18.81 -10.07 0.67
C HIS A 76 19.03 -11.44 1.31
N PHE A 77 18.16 -11.86 2.24
CA PHE A 77 18.32 -13.02 3.12
C PHE A 77 17.10 -13.94 3.16
N ASP A 78 16.27 -13.90 2.12
CA ASP A 78 15.02 -14.68 2.00
C ASP A 78 15.21 -16.18 2.28
N THR A 79 16.36 -16.74 1.90
CA THR A 79 16.68 -18.17 2.10
C THR A 79 17.00 -18.46 3.56
N GLU A 80 17.84 -17.62 4.17
CA GLU A 80 18.28 -17.70 5.56
C GLU A 80 17.09 -17.47 6.52
N ILE A 81 16.24 -16.50 6.22
CA ILE A 81 15.00 -16.21 6.97
C ILE A 81 14.05 -17.41 6.91
N LYS A 82 13.75 -17.95 5.72
CA LYS A 82 12.84 -19.10 5.57
C LYS A 82 13.33 -20.35 6.30
N ALA A 83 14.65 -20.56 6.39
CA ALA A 83 15.23 -21.68 7.13
C ALA A 83 15.11 -21.57 8.66
N ALA A 84 14.93 -20.36 9.21
CA ALA A 84 15.13 -20.09 10.64
C ALA A 84 13.86 -20.02 11.51
N LEU A 85 12.67 -19.92 10.92
CA LEU A 85 11.44 -19.40 11.54
C LEU A 85 10.72 -20.27 12.62
N CYS A 86 11.39 -21.19 13.32
CA CYS A 86 10.68 -22.37 13.85
C CYS A 86 9.94 -22.31 15.21
N PHE A 87 10.32 -21.57 16.28
CA PHE A 87 9.63 -21.60 17.61
C PHE A 87 9.47 -20.26 18.38
N GLY A 88 8.34 -19.99 19.10
CA GLY A 88 8.11 -18.77 19.93
C GLY A 88 6.89 -17.85 19.64
N ALA A 89 6.74 -16.72 20.37
CA ALA A 89 5.63 -15.75 20.25
C ALA A 89 5.85 -14.66 19.19
N LEU A 90 7.06 -14.07 19.16
CA LEU A 90 7.56 -13.35 17.98
C LEU A 90 7.45 -14.24 16.72
N ARG A 91 7.66 -15.54 16.90
CA ARG A 91 7.41 -16.57 15.89
C ARG A 91 5.93 -16.82 15.57
N PHE A 92 4.93 -16.47 16.38
CA PHE A 92 3.54 -16.45 15.91
C PHE A 92 3.40 -15.43 14.79
N ARG A 93 3.82 -14.18 15.04
CA ARG A 93 3.78 -13.10 14.05
C ARG A 93 4.62 -13.43 12.83
N LEU A 94 5.89 -13.83 13.03
CA LEU A 94 6.78 -14.11 11.92
C LEU A 94 6.34 -15.36 11.11
N LEU A 95 5.85 -16.43 11.74
CA LEU A 95 5.30 -17.56 10.98
C LEU A 95 4.08 -17.15 10.14
N ARG A 96 3.13 -16.41 10.73
CA ARG A 96 1.97 -15.94 9.98
C ARG A 96 2.39 -14.98 8.84
N GLN A 97 3.30 -14.06 9.10
CA GLN A 97 3.87 -13.19 8.07
C GLN A 97 4.50 -13.97 6.89
N HIS A 98 5.01 -15.17 7.13
CA HIS A 98 5.59 -16.09 6.14
C HIS A 98 4.65 -17.25 5.72
N GLY A 99 3.33 -17.13 5.95
CA GLY A 99 2.34 -18.09 5.42
C GLY A 99 2.20 -19.43 6.17
N TYR A 100 2.82 -19.57 7.34
CA TYR A 100 2.71 -20.80 8.15
C TYR A 100 1.51 -20.75 9.11
N GLU A 101 0.73 -21.83 9.15
CA GLU A 101 -0.39 -21.97 10.07
C GLU A 101 0.07 -22.07 11.54
N VAL A 102 -0.45 -21.16 12.38
CA VAL A 102 -0.28 -21.19 13.84
C VAL A 102 -1.62 -20.88 14.49
N SER A 103 -2.14 -21.78 15.34
CA SER A 103 -3.46 -21.58 15.96
C SER A 103 -3.49 -20.38 16.92
N GLN A 104 -4.58 -19.61 16.88
CA GLN A 104 -4.93 -18.59 17.90
C GLN A 104 -4.88 -19.11 19.34
N ASP A 105 -4.99 -20.43 19.55
CA ASP A 105 -4.89 -21.09 20.85
C ASP A 105 -3.58 -20.78 21.59
N PHE A 106 -2.54 -20.35 20.88
CA PHE A 106 -1.31 -19.80 21.43
C PHE A 106 -1.55 -18.73 22.51
N PHE A 107 -2.62 -17.94 22.39
CA PHE A 107 -2.96 -16.85 23.31
C PHE A 107 -4.00 -17.20 24.38
N LYS A 108 -4.46 -18.46 24.47
CA LYS A 108 -5.47 -18.87 25.48
C LYS A 108 -5.03 -18.53 26.91
N ASN A 109 -3.84 -18.98 27.31
CA ASN A 109 -3.32 -18.76 28.66
C ASN A 109 -3.17 -17.26 28.97
N PHE A 110 -2.70 -16.47 28.00
CA PHE A 110 -2.57 -15.02 28.12
C PHE A 110 -3.91 -14.32 28.38
N LEU A 111 -4.98 -14.71 27.67
CA LEU A 111 -6.33 -14.21 27.95
C LEU A 111 -6.88 -14.71 29.29
N GLU A 112 -6.64 -15.97 29.67
CA GLU A 112 -7.10 -16.52 30.95
C GLU A 112 -6.44 -15.84 32.16
N GLU A 113 -5.14 -15.57 32.11
CA GLU A 113 -4.41 -14.78 33.12
C GLU A 113 -4.95 -13.33 33.20
N THR A 114 -5.16 -12.72 32.03
CA THR A 114 -5.72 -11.35 31.92
C THR A 114 -7.13 -11.25 32.49
N ARG A 115 -8.01 -12.21 32.19
CA ARG A 115 -9.39 -12.28 32.70
C ARG A 115 -9.44 -12.60 34.18
N SER A 116 -8.59 -13.51 34.67
CA SER A 116 -8.62 -13.99 36.07
C SER A 116 -8.02 -13.01 37.08
N SER A 117 -7.09 -12.14 36.69
CA SER A 117 -6.58 -11.10 37.58
C SER A 117 -6.23 -9.78 36.86
N PRO A 118 -7.22 -9.00 36.39
CA PRO A 118 -6.98 -7.83 35.55
C PRO A 118 -5.99 -6.82 36.14
N MET A 119 -6.03 -6.54 37.45
CA MET A 119 -5.07 -5.63 38.10
C MET A 119 -3.66 -6.21 38.20
N LYS A 120 -3.49 -7.52 38.43
CA LYS A 120 -2.15 -8.15 38.48
C LYS A 120 -1.56 -8.30 37.08
N ALA A 121 -2.37 -8.71 36.11
CA ALA A 121 -1.99 -8.75 34.70
C ALA A 121 -1.53 -7.35 34.26
N ARG A 122 -2.32 -6.30 34.49
CA ARG A 122 -1.90 -4.90 34.25
C ARG A 122 -0.57 -4.58 34.94
N MET A 123 -0.45 -4.76 36.27
CA MET A 123 0.76 -4.38 37.03
C MET A 123 2.02 -5.18 36.63
N GLY A 124 1.86 -6.41 36.13
CA GLY A 124 2.95 -7.21 35.56
C GLY A 124 3.30 -6.78 34.13
N ASN A 125 2.29 -6.61 33.29
CA ASN A 125 2.41 -6.23 31.87
C ASN A 125 3.00 -4.81 31.71
N TYR A 126 2.77 -3.88 32.64
CA TYR A 126 3.45 -2.58 32.65
C TYR A 126 4.98 -2.68 32.82
N LYS A 127 5.52 -3.84 33.23
CA LYS A 127 6.97 -4.13 33.20
C LYS A 127 7.44 -4.75 31.89
N ASP A 128 6.53 -5.20 31.04
CA ASP A 128 6.79 -5.85 29.75
C ASP A 128 5.92 -5.21 28.64
N VAL A 129 6.14 -3.92 28.42
CA VAL A 129 5.50 -3.15 27.36
C VAL A 129 5.92 -3.66 25.97
N GLU A 130 7.15 -4.16 25.84
CA GLU A 130 7.69 -4.75 24.60
C GLU A 130 6.98 -6.06 24.22
N GLY A 131 6.72 -6.94 25.20
CA GLY A 131 5.90 -8.13 25.03
C GLY A 131 4.47 -7.79 24.63
N ASN A 132 3.84 -6.82 25.30
CA ASN A 132 2.46 -6.40 24.98
C ASN A 132 2.36 -5.72 23.61
N LEU A 133 3.37 -4.95 23.19
CA LEU A 133 3.49 -4.44 21.83
C LEU A 133 3.68 -5.58 20.81
N SER A 134 4.46 -6.60 21.14
CA SER A 134 4.61 -7.79 20.27
C SER A 134 3.31 -8.58 20.13
N VAL A 135 2.49 -8.63 21.19
CA VAL A 135 1.13 -9.23 21.18
C VAL A 135 0.17 -8.40 20.33
N TYR A 136 0.19 -7.07 20.45
CA TYR A 136 -0.56 -6.15 19.60
C TYR A 136 -0.25 -6.42 18.12
N GLU A 137 1.02 -6.37 17.73
CA GLU A 137 1.45 -6.59 16.34
C GLU A 137 1.13 -8.00 15.82
N ALA A 138 1.09 -9.00 16.70
CA ALA A 138 0.69 -10.36 16.35
C ALA A 138 -0.82 -10.49 16.06
N SER A 139 -1.67 -9.72 16.74
CA SER A 139 -3.13 -9.84 16.61
C SER A 139 -3.67 -9.41 15.23
N PHE A 140 -2.98 -8.51 14.51
CA PHE A 140 -3.38 -8.07 13.16
C PHE A 140 -3.19 -9.14 12.07
N TYR A 141 -2.62 -10.30 12.41
CA TYR A 141 -2.52 -11.46 11.53
C TYR A 141 -3.70 -12.43 11.66
N ALA A 142 -4.81 -12.01 12.29
CA ALA A 142 -6.03 -12.81 12.46
C ALA A 142 -6.71 -13.20 11.14
N TYR A 143 -7.51 -14.27 11.18
CA TYR A 143 -8.37 -14.75 10.09
C TYR A 143 -9.86 -14.66 10.49
N PRO A 144 -10.80 -14.75 9.52
CA PRO A 144 -12.23 -14.69 9.80
C PRO A 144 -12.66 -15.76 10.80
N GLY A 145 -13.22 -15.31 11.93
CA GLY A 145 -13.69 -16.17 13.01
C GLY A 145 -12.70 -16.43 14.15
N GLU A 146 -11.48 -15.88 14.10
CA GLU A 146 -10.49 -16.02 15.18
C GLU A 146 -10.76 -15.09 16.38
N LYS A 147 -11.83 -15.40 17.12
CA LYS A 147 -12.30 -14.62 18.28
C LYS A 147 -11.22 -14.36 19.33
N ILE A 148 -10.31 -15.31 19.57
CA ILE A 148 -9.22 -15.13 20.54
C ILE A 148 -8.30 -13.99 20.11
N LEU A 149 -7.97 -13.89 18.81
CA LEU A 149 -7.09 -12.80 18.33
C LEU A 149 -7.80 -11.45 18.33
N ARG A 150 -9.11 -11.39 18.04
CA ARG A 150 -9.89 -10.15 18.20
C ARG A 150 -9.92 -9.68 19.66
N GLU A 151 -10.15 -10.57 20.62
CA GLU A 151 -10.07 -10.23 22.05
C GLU A 151 -8.65 -9.80 22.49
N VAL A 152 -7.60 -10.43 21.95
CA VAL A 152 -6.19 -10.04 22.17
C VAL A 152 -5.88 -8.67 21.57
N GLN A 153 -6.42 -8.36 20.40
CA GLN A 153 -6.32 -7.05 19.73
C GLN A 153 -6.96 -5.98 20.61
N GLU A 154 -8.22 -6.17 21.02
CA GLU A 154 -8.94 -5.25 21.92
C GLU A 154 -8.20 -5.03 23.25
N PHE A 155 -7.70 -6.10 23.88
CA PHE A 155 -6.94 -5.99 25.12
C PHE A 155 -5.66 -5.18 24.93
N SER A 156 -4.86 -5.53 23.91
CA SER A 156 -3.55 -4.91 23.69
C SER A 156 -3.66 -3.45 23.24
N VAL A 157 -4.64 -3.10 22.38
CA VAL A 157 -4.99 -1.70 22.06
C VAL A 157 -5.24 -0.89 23.33
N ASN A 158 -6.07 -1.40 24.24
CA ASN A 158 -6.42 -0.69 25.48
C ASN A 158 -5.22 -0.57 26.42
N PHE A 159 -4.44 -1.65 26.61
CA PHE A 159 -3.23 -1.63 27.42
C PHE A 159 -2.21 -0.60 26.91
N LEU A 160 -1.95 -0.57 25.60
CA LEU A 160 -1.00 0.37 25.00
C LEU A 160 -1.47 1.83 25.09
N LYS A 161 -2.78 2.10 24.96
CA LYS A 161 -3.36 3.45 25.18
C LYS A 161 -3.23 3.90 26.64
N GLU A 162 -3.47 3.00 27.60
CA GLU A 162 -3.24 3.30 29.02
C GLU A 162 -1.75 3.58 29.30
N TYR A 163 -0.82 2.84 28.67
CA TYR A 163 0.62 3.08 28.78
C TYR A 163 1.03 4.48 28.28
N ILE A 164 0.57 4.91 27.10
CA ILE A 164 0.85 6.28 26.60
C ILE A 164 0.31 7.33 27.58
N THR A 165 -0.92 7.17 28.07
CA THR A 165 -1.57 8.06 29.04
C THR A 165 -0.81 8.12 30.38
N MET A 166 -0.09 7.06 30.76
CA MET A 166 0.78 7.02 31.94
C MET A 166 2.10 7.76 31.66
N MET A 167 2.73 7.49 30.52
CA MET A 167 3.98 8.12 30.05
C MET A 167 3.85 9.61 29.71
N GLU A 168 2.64 10.18 29.71
CA GLU A 168 2.37 11.62 29.62
C GLU A 168 2.24 12.30 30.99
N LYS A 169 2.12 11.51 32.06
CA LYS A 169 1.95 11.99 33.45
C LYS A 169 3.20 11.78 34.30
N GLU A 170 4.12 10.92 33.88
CA GLU A 170 5.46 10.87 34.46
C GLU A 170 6.20 12.18 34.16
N VAL A 171 6.96 12.68 35.14
CA VAL A 171 7.91 13.77 34.92
C VAL A 171 9.03 13.24 34.03
N GLU A 172 9.55 14.06 33.10
CA GLU A 172 10.67 13.68 32.23
C GLU A 172 11.93 13.35 33.06
N GLU A 173 12.09 12.06 33.38
CA GLU A 173 13.39 11.46 33.65
C GLU A 173 14.07 11.14 32.31
N ASP A 174 15.37 11.39 32.21
CA ASP A 174 16.19 11.16 31.02
C ASP A 174 16.47 9.66 30.81
N ASP A 175 15.42 8.92 30.49
CA ASP A 175 15.42 7.49 30.18
C ASP A 175 15.14 7.32 28.68
N ASN A 176 16.23 7.16 27.91
CA ASN A 176 16.17 6.94 26.47
C ASN A 176 15.37 5.67 26.12
N LYS A 177 15.43 4.61 26.95
CA LYS A 177 14.69 3.36 26.72
C LYS A 177 13.18 3.55 26.87
N LYS A 178 12.72 4.25 27.91
CA LYS A 178 11.31 4.68 28.04
C LYS A 178 10.88 5.56 26.86
N THR A 179 11.74 6.48 26.43
CA THR A 179 11.46 7.40 25.31
C THR A 179 11.27 6.65 23.98
N ILE A 180 12.16 5.70 23.68
CA ILE A 180 12.06 4.81 22.51
C ILE A 180 10.81 3.94 22.58
N MET A 181 10.50 3.36 23.74
CA MET A 181 9.27 2.55 23.92
C MET A 181 8.00 3.39 23.75
N LYS A 182 7.95 4.62 24.28
CA LYS A 182 6.84 5.55 24.03
C LYS A 182 6.67 5.80 22.53
N LYS A 183 7.75 6.13 21.81
CA LYS A 183 7.73 6.30 20.34
C LYS A 183 7.24 5.05 19.60
N MET A 184 7.71 3.86 19.99
CA MET A 184 7.31 2.60 19.36
C MET A 184 5.83 2.29 19.57
N VAL A 185 5.31 2.51 20.78
CA VAL A 185 3.89 2.29 21.09
C VAL A 185 2.99 3.32 20.41
N SER A 186 3.35 4.62 20.44
CA SER A 186 2.59 5.66 19.74
C SER A 186 2.51 5.39 18.24
N HIS A 187 3.63 5.00 17.61
CA HIS A 187 3.66 4.69 16.18
C HIS A 187 2.78 3.47 15.82
N ALA A 188 2.90 2.38 16.58
CA ALA A 188 2.10 1.18 16.35
C ALA A 188 0.59 1.42 16.55
N LEU A 189 0.20 2.23 17.55
CA LEU A 189 -1.19 2.60 17.79
C LEU A 189 -1.81 3.45 16.67
N VAL A 190 -1.00 4.19 15.90
CA VAL A 190 -1.45 4.93 14.72
C VAL A 190 -1.62 4.00 13.52
N MET A 191 -0.67 3.09 13.28
CA MET A 191 -0.79 2.04 12.27
C MET A 191 0.03 0.81 12.68
N PRO A 192 -0.56 -0.40 12.74
CA PRO A 192 0.18 -1.61 13.07
C PRO A 192 1.21 -1.93 11.97
N LEU A 193 2.29 -2.61 12.33
CA LEU A 193 3.36 -3.03 11.42
C LEU A 193 2.81 -3.84 10.23
N HIS A 194 1.76 -4.64 10.46
CA HIS A 194 1.16 -5.47 9.42
C HIS A 194 0.45 -4.67 8.31
N TRP A 195 -0.12 -3.50 8.63
CA TRP A 195 -0.82 -2.63 7.69
C TRP A 195 0.04 -1.45 7.19
N SER A 196 1.22 -1.26 7.78
CA SER A 196 2.15 -0.18 7.44
C SER A 196 2.89 -0.41 6.10
N MET A 197 3.02 0.63 5.28
CA MET A 197 3.78 0.58 4.02
C MET A 197 5.29 0.29 4.30
N PRO A 198 5.88 -0.78 3.72
CA PRO A 198 7.21 -1.25 4.12
C PRO A 198 8.31 -0.19 4.07
N ARG A 199 8.43 0.61 3.00
CA ARG A 199 9.48 1.65 2.91
C ARG A 199 9.31 2.80 3.91
N VAL A 200 8.07 3.24 4.15
CA VAL A 200 7.76 4.26 5.17
C VAL A 200 8.17 3.74 6.54
N GLN A 201 7.77 2.51 6.86
CA GLN A 201 8.12 1.85 8.11
C GLN A 201 9.63 1.64 8.27
N THR A 202 10.34 1.27 7.19
CA THR A 202 11.81 1.14 7.19
C THR A 202 12.49 2.47 7.47
N ARG A 203 12.09 3.56 6.79
CA ARG A 203 12.71 4.88 6.98
C ARG A 203 12.60 5.30 8.45
N TRP A 204 11.40 5.18 9.03
CA TRP A 204 11.16 5.48 10.44
C TRP A 204 11.93 4.55 11.39
N PHE A 205 11.97 3.24 11.10
CA PHE A 205 12.63 2.29 11.99
C PHE A 205 14.15 2.41 11.99
N ILE A 206 14.78 2.82 10.87
CA ILE A 206 16.23 3.12 10.85
C ILE A 206 16.57 4.21 11.87
N ASP A 207 15.77 5.29 11.95
CA ASP A 207 16.01 6.38 12.89
C ASP A 207 15.78 5.93 14.34
N VAL A 208 14.75 5.12 14.60
CA VAL A 208 14.49 4.55 15.94
C VAL A 208 15.56 3.53 16.34
N TYR A 209 16.08 2.73 15.41
CA TYR A 209 17.15 1.77 15.67
C TYR A 209 18.49 2.47 15.96
N GLU A 210 18.77 3.60 15.31
CA GLU A 210 19.95 4.43 15.62
C GLU A 210 19.89 5.06 17.02
N MET A 211 18.69 5.33 17.54
CA MET A 211 18.53 5.83 18.92
C MET A 211 18.79 4.77 20.01
N MET A 212 18.75 3.47 19.68
CA MET A 212 18.88 2.39 20.67
C MET A 212 20.33 2.24 21.16
N GLU A 213 20.60 2.60 22.41
CA GLU A 213 21.91 2.36 23.05
C GLU A 213 22.20 0.88 23.31
N GLU A 214 21.16 0.12 23.71
CA GLU A 214 21.21 -1.32 23.91
C GLU A 214 20.57 -2.05 22.71
N GLY A 215 21.24 -3.05 22.14
CA GLY A 215 20.70 -3.90 21.07
C GLY A 215 20.86 -3.38 19.63
N MET A 216 21.31 -2.14 19.44
CA MET A 216 21.73 -1.65 18.12
C MET A 216 23.04 -2.30 17.69
N ASN A 217 23.07 -2.86 16.48
CA ASN A 217 24.25 -3.42 15.85
C ASN A 217 24.73 -2.45 14.75
N PRO A 218 25.94 -1.90 14.85
CA PRO A 218 26.41 -0.86 13.94
C PRO A 218 26.56 -1.36 12.49
N LEU A 219 26.81 -2.67 12.28
CA LEU A 219 26.89 -3.25 10.93
C LEU A 219 25.50 -3.37 10.29
N LEU A 220 24.46 -3.70 11.08
CA LEU A 220 23.08 -3.71 10.59
C LEU A 220 22.59 -2.30 10.28
N LEU A 221 22.91 -1.31 11.12
CA LEU A 221 22.55 0.08 10.90
C LEU A 221 23.27 0.67 9.67
N GLU A 222 24.59 0.45 9.54
CA GLU A 222 25.36 0.89 8.37
C GLU A 222 24.79 0.28 7.08
N PHE A 223 24.51 -1.02 7.08
CA PHE A 223 23.95 -1.69 5.92
C PHE A 223 22.56 -1.18 5.57
N ALA A 224 21.66 -1.03 6.54
CA ALA A 224 20.32 -0.51 6.32
C ALA A 224 20.32 0.90 5.71
N LYS A 225 21.20 1.79 6.19
CA LYS A 225 21.36 3.15 5.63
C LYS A 225 21.91 3.13 4.20
N LEU A 226 22.94 2.32 3.94
CA LEU A 226 23.51 2.17 2.59
C LEU A 226 22.51 1.59 1.60
N ASP A 227 21.84 0.49 1.96
CA ASP A 227 20.83 -0.15 1.12
C ASP A 227 19.66 0.78 0.85
N PHE A 228 19.16 1.47 1.88
CA PHE A 228 18.07 2.43 1.73
C PHE A 228 18.38 3.50 0.69
N ASN A 229 19.58 4.07 0.72
CA ASN A 229 20.03 5.10 -0.20
C ASN A 229 20.30 4.57 -1.62
N MET A 230 20.81 3.33 -1.75
CA MET A 230 20.99 2.69 -3.07
C MET A 230 19.64 2.38 -3.72
N VAL A 231 18.66 1.90 -2.95
CA VAL A 231 17.28 1.70 -3.42
C VAL A 231 16.62 3.04 -3.75
N GLN A 232 16.84 4.10 -2.95
CA GLN A 232 16.38 5.46 -3.26
C GLN A 232 16.96 5.96 -4.59
N ALA A 233 18.24 5.71 -4.89
CA ALA A 233 18.84 6.09 -6.16
C ALA A 233 18.15 5.42 -7.38
N ILE A 234 17.72 4.16 -7.23
CA ILE A 234 16.93 3.45 -8.25
C ILE A 234 15.53 4.08 -8.36
N HIS A 235 14.88 4.37 -7.23
CA HIS A 235 13.57 5.04 -7.22
C HIS A 235 13.61 6.43 -7.86
N GLN A 236 14.70 7.18 -7.70
CA GLN A 236 14.89 8.48 -8.37
C GLN A 236 14.97 8.35 -9.89
N GLU A 237 15.67 7.33 -10.44
CA GLU A 237 15.71 7.12 -11.90
C GLU A 237 14.38 6.58 -12.45
N ASP A 238 13.68 5.72 -11.70
CA ASP A 238 12.31 5.32 -12.03
C ASP A 238 11.39 6.55 -12.13
N LEU A 239 11.45 7.43 -11.12
CA LEU A 239 10.67 8.66 -11.05
C LEU A 239 11.02 9.65 -12.19
N LYS A 240 12.29 9.80 -12.55
CA LYS A 240 12.71 10.59 -13.72
C LYS A 240 12.19 10.04 -15.04
N ASN A 241 12.08 8.71 -15.18
CA ASN A 241 11.49 8.09 -16.38
C ASN A 241 9.99 8.38 -16.47
N ILE A 242 9.28 8.29 -15.35
CA ILE A 242 7.85 8.62 -15.26
C ILE A 242 7.63 10.11 -15.55
N SER A 243 8.45 10.99 -14.95
CA SER A 243 8.38 12.44 -15.14
C SER A 243 8.59 12.85 -16.60
N ARG A 244 9.59 12.30 -17.30
CA ARG A 244 9.80 12.53 -18.74
C ARG A 244 8.60 12.08 -19.56
N TRP A 245 8.15 10.84 -19.36
CA TRP A 245 6.98 10.29 -20.05
C TRP A 245 5.72 11.14 -19.82
N TRP A 246 5.50 11.64 -18.61
CA TRP A 246 4.33 12.47 -18.28
C TRP A 246 4.36 13.83 -18.98
N GLN A 247 5.53 14.47 -19.07
CA GLN A 247 5.71 15.70 -19.85
C GLN A 247 5.60 15.46 -21.37
N GLU A 248 6.16 14.37 -21.90
CA GLU A 248 6.13 14.01 -23.32
C GLU A 248 4.70 13.83 -23.88
N LEU A 249 3.75 13.44 -23.03
CA LEU A 249 2.33 13.33 -23.40
C LEU A 249 1.64 14.70 -23.60
N ASN A 250 2.28 15.78 -23.14
CA ASN A 250 1.74 17.14 -23.10
C ASN A 250 0.35 17.24 -22.43
N TYR A 251 0.09 16.35 -21.46
CA TYR A 251 -1.25 16.20 -20.90
C TYR A 251 -1.70 17.37 -20.03
N LEU A 252 -0.77 18.10 -19.42
CA LEU A 252 -1.09 19.30 -18.65
C LEU A 252 -1.68 20.41 -19.52
N ASP A 253 -1.48 20.39 -20.85
CA ASP A 253 -2.14 21.31 -21.76
C ASP A 253 -3.44 20.77 -22.37
N ILE A 254 -3.54 19.46 -22.58
CA ILE A 254 -4.67 18.82 -23.29
C ILE A 254 -5.79 18.38 -22.32
N LEU A 255 -5.42 17.92 -21.12
CA LEU A 255 -6.29 17.33 -20.10
C LEU A 255 -6.31 18.15 -18.79
N LYS A 256 -6.42 19.47 -18.91
CA LYS A 256 -6.45 20.45 -17.78
C LYS A 256 -7.53 20.19 -16.72
N PHE A 257 -8.49 19.30 -17.00
CA PHE A 257 -9.50 18.87 -16.04
C PHE A 257 -8.99 17.81 -15.06
N SER A 258 -7.86 17.15 -15.33
CA SER A 258 -7.36 16.02 -14.55
C SER A 258 -6.28 16.40 -13.53
N ARG A 259 -6.19 15.59 -12.46
CA ARG A 259 -5.17 15.60 -11.42
C ARG A 259 -3.76 15.33 -11.96
N ASP A 260 -2.87 16.30 -11.78
CA ASP A 260 -1.43 16.16 -12.06
C ASP A 260 -0.70 15.54 -10.85
N ARG A 261 -0.68 14.21 -10.74
CA ARG A 261 -0.25 13.47 -9.51
C ARG A 261 0.73 12.32 -9.77
N TRP A 262 1.69 12.54 -10.66
CA TRP A 262 2.65 11.51 -11.09
C TRP A 262 3.66 11.09 -10.00
N VAL A 263 3.94 11.95 -9.01
CA VAL A 263 4.82 11.58 -7.87
C VAL A 263 4.06 10.77 -6.84
N GLU A 264 2.80 11.13 -6.58
CA GLU A 264 1.89 10.41 -5.69
C GLU A 264 1.55 9.03 -6.29
N ALA A 265 1.29 8.95 -7.60
CA ALA A 265 1.16 7.69 -8.33
C ALA A 265 2.44 6.83 -8.26
N PHE A 266 3.62 7.44 -8.31
CA PHE A 266 4.87 6.72 -8.10
C PHE A 266 5.05 6.24 -6.66
N PHE A 267 4.66 7.05 -5.66
CA PHE A 267 4.63 6.65 -4.25
C PHE A 267 3.78 5.39 -4.03
N CYS A 268 2.58 5.34 -4.63
CA CYS A 268 1.74 4.14 -4.62
C CYS A 268 2.43 2.92 -5.26
N SER A 269 3.15 3.11 -6.37
CA SER A 269 3.89 2.02 -7.04
C SER A 269 5.07 1.48 -6.21
N VAL A 270 5.78 2.35 -5.48
CA VAL A 270 6.81 1.96 -4.51
C VAL A 270 6.18 1.28 -3.30
N GLY A 271 4.99 1.73 -2.90
CA GLY A 271 4.17 1.09 -1.89
C GLY A 271 3.82 -0.35 -2.22
N SER A 272 3.35 -0.62 -3.45
CA SER A 272 3.03 -1.98 -3.89
C SER A 272 4.28 -2.86 -4.03
N ASN A 273 5.36 -2.37 -4.65
CA ASN A 273 6.63 -3.10 -4.66
C ASN A 273 7.89 -2.20 -4.76
N TYR A 274 8.63 -2.13 -3.65
CA TYR A 274 9.80 -1.26 -3.50
C TYR A 274 11.13 -1.87 -3.97
N GLU A 275 11.21 -3.18 -4.19
CA GLU A 275 12.49 -3.89 -4.33
C GLU A 275 13.29 -3.42 -5.57
N PRO A 276 14.64 -3.39 -5.51
CA PRO A 276 15.47 -2.79 -6.56
C PRO A 276 15.26 -3.44 -7.95
N ASN A 277 15.02 -4.75 -8.00
CA ASN A 277 14.72 -5.54 -9.20
C ASN A 277 13.36 -5.23 -9.85
N MET A 278 12.45 -4.51 -9.17
CA MET A 278 11.07 -4.25 -9.62
C MET A 278 10.87 -2.88 -10.32
N SER A 279 11.95 -2.25 -10.79
CA SER A 279 11.94 -0.98 -11.54
C SER A 279 10.92 -0.94 -12.69
N GLY A 280 10.92 -1.94 -13.57
CA GLY A 280 9.98 -2.01 -14.70
C GLY A 280 8.51 -2.02 -14.24
N TYR A 281 8.21 -2.86 -13.24
CA TYR A 281 6.88 -2.96 -12.64
C TYR A 281 6.43 -1.62 -12.03
N ARG A 282 7.27 -0.95 -11.21
CA ARG A 282 6.92 0.35 -10.63
C ARG A 282 6.59 1.39 -11.69
N LYS A 283 7.40 1.50 -12.74
CA LYS A 283 7.15 2.42 -13.86
C LYS A 283 5.84 2.10 -14.56
N HIS A 284 5.51 0.82 -14.77
CA HIS A 284 4.23 0.42 -15.35
C HIS A 284 3.04 0.81 -14.47
N ILE A 285 3.09 0.51 -13.18
CA ILE A 285 2.01 0.84 -12.23
C ILE A 285 1.85 2.36 -12.08
N ALA A 286 2.92 3.11 -11.86
CA ALA A 286 2.84 4.56 -11.68
C ALA A 286 2.26 5.28 -12.91
N LYS A 287 2.75 4.94 -14.12
CA LYS A 287 2.23 5.48 -15.39
C LYS A 287 0.76 5.13 -15.58
N LEU A 288 0.38 3.90 -15.26
CA LEU A 288 -1.01 3.46 -15.35
C LEU A 288 -1.91 4.18 -14.35
N SER A 289 -1.50 4.31 -13.08
CA SER A 289 -2.26 5.05 -12.06
C SER A 289 -2.52 6.50 -12.48
N CYS A 290 -1.56 7.17 -13.12
CA CYS A 290 -1.78 8.49 -13.70
C CYS A 290 -2.93 8.48 -14.73
N LEU A 291 -2.89 7.55 -15.71
CA LEU A 291 -3.93 7.45 -16.74
C LEU A 291 -5.29 7.01 -16.17
N LEU A 292 -5.31 6.15 -15.15
CA LEU A 292 -6.55 5.73 -14.49
C LEU A 292 -7.20 6.90 -13.75
N SER A 293 -6.44 7.73 -13.03
CA SER A 293 -6.96 8.97 -12.44
C SER A 293 -7.45 9.97 -13.50
N THR A 294 -6.81 10.01 -14.66
CA THR A 294 -7.29 10.83 -15.79
C THR A 294 -8.58 10.31 -16.41
N ILE A 295 -8.81 9.00 -16.44
CA ILE A 295 -10.08 8.42 -16.89
C ILE A 295 -11.16 8.63 -15.82
N ASP A 296 -10.84 8.48 -14.54
CA ASP A 296 -11.70 8.80 -13.39
C ASP A 296 -12.19 10.26 -13.45
N ASP A 297 -11.26 11.24 -13.51
CA ASP A 297 -11.55 12.68 -13.69
C ASP A 297 -12.40 13.01 -14.94
N MET A 298 -12.31 12.16 -15.96
CA MET A 298 -13.08 12.30 -17.18
C MET A 298 -14.53 11.80 -17.01
N HIS A 299 -14.76 10.79 -16.17
CA HIS A 299 -16.06 10.20 -15.90
C HIS A 299 -16.84 10.97 -14.81
N ASP A 300 -16.19 11.33 -13.69
CA ASP A 300 -16.84 11.92 -12.53
C ASP A 300 -17.09 13.43 -12.66
N ILE A 301 -16.22 14.15 -13.38
CA ILE A 301 -16.23 15.62 -13.46
C ILE A 301 -16.47 16.12 -14.88
N TYR A 302 -15.65 15.68 -15.86
CA TYR A 302 -15.47 16.49 -17.07
C TYR A 302 -16.40 16.17 -18.25
N ALA A 303 -16.50 14.91 -18.66
CA ALA A 303 -17.14 14.54 -19.93
C ALA A 303 -18.66 14.42 -19.83
N SER A 304 -19.35 14.54 -20.97
CA SER A 304 -20.79 14.30 -21.02
C SER A 304 -21.10 12.79 -21.04
N PRO A 305 -22.25 12.33 -20.53
CA PRO A 305 -22.62 10.90 -20.56
C PRO A 305 -22.65 10.28 -21.96
N ASP A 306 -22.89 11.08 -23.01
CA ASP A 306 -22.81 10.63 -24.41
C ASP A 306 -21.37 10.46 -24.89
N ASP A 307 -20.43 11.28 -24.41
CA ASP A 307 -19.01 11.18 -24.74
C ASP A 307 -18.35 10.01 -23.99
N ILE A 308 -18.71 9.82 -22.71
CA ILE A 308 -18.25 8.68 -21.88
C ILE A 308 -18.62 7.35 -22.57
N LYS A 309 -19.89 7.17 -22.96
CA LYS A 309 -20.32 5.94 -23.66
C LYS A 309 -19.52 5.65 -24.94
N ARG A 310 -19.17 6.69 -25.71
CA ARG A 310 -18.34 6.54 -26.92
C ARG A 310 -16.90 6.16 -26.59
N PHE A 311 -16.34 6.73 -25.52
CA PHE A 311 -15.01 6.39 -25.04
C PHE A 311 -14.95 4.92 -24.57
N ASP A 312 -15.97 4.48 -23.83
CA ASP A 312 -16.09 3.11 -23.34
C ASP A 312 -16.27 2.11 -24.48
N ASP A 313 -17.11 2.43 -25.47
CA ASP A 313 -17.25 1.65 -26.72
C ASP A 313 -15.90 1.53 -27.46
N ALA A 314 -15.09 2.59 -27.50
CA ALA A 314 -13.76 2.58 -28.11
C ALA A 314 -12.78 1.69 -27.32
N ILE A 315 -12.79 1.78 -25.98
CA ILE A 315 -11.97 0.95 -25.08
C ILE A 315 -12.36 -0.54 -25.20
N GLU A 316 -13.65 -0.87 -25.22
CA GLU A 316 -14.12 -2.26 -25.35
C GLU A 316 -13.79 -2.86 -26.72
N ARG A 317 -13.90 -2.08 -27.80
CA ARG A 317 -13.47 -2.50 -29.15
C ARG A 317 -11.94 -2.60 -29.27
N TRP A 318 -11.22 -1.80 -28.48
CA TRP A 318 -9.76 -1.63 -28.54
C TRP A 318 -9.25 -1.35 -29.97
N ASP A 319 -9.95 -0.46 -30.67
CA ASP A 319 -9.73 -0.17 -32.08
C ASP A 319 -9.49 1.33 -32.31
N VAL A 320 -8.27 1.67 -32.75
CA VAL A 320 -7.84 3.05 -33.05
C VAL A 320 -8.70 3.71 -34.14
N ASN A 321 -9.41 2.95 -34.98
CA ASN A 321 -10.29 3.52 -36.01
C ASN A 321 -11.56 4.16 -35.40
N THR A 322 -11.97 3.76 -34.20
CA THR A 322 -13.11 4.36 -33.48
C THR A 322 -12.82 5.78 -32.98
N LEU A 323 -11.56 6.22 -33.04
CA LEU A 323 -11.13 7.53 -32.57
C LEU A 323 -11.72 8.69 -33.38
N GLU A 324 -12.20 8.49 -34.61
CA GLU A 324 -12.73 9.59 -35.44
C GLU A 324 -13.89 10.33 -34.74
N ASP A 325 -14.80 9.60 -34.10
CA ASP A 325 -16.02 10.09 -33.46
C ASP A 325 -15.85 10.71 -32.05
N LEU A 326 -14.64 10.63 -31.48
CA LEU A 326 -14.35 11.12 -30.12
C LEU A 326 -13.95 12.61 -30.11
N PRO A 327 -14.19 13.34 -29.00
CA PRO A 327 -13.51 14.60 -28.71
C PRO A 327 -11.98 14.46 -28.71
N TYR A 328 -11.24 15.50 -29.12
CA TYR A 328 -9.77 15.44 -29.24
C TYR A 328 -9.09 14.95 -27.95
N PHE A 329 -9.50 15.46 -26.78
CA PHE A 329 -8.93 15.09 -25.49
C PHE A 329 -9.08 13.58 -25.19
N MET A 330 -10.23 13.00 -25.52
CA MET A 330 -10.48 11.56 -25.43
C MET A 330 -9.59 10.74 -26.37
N LYS A 331 -9.30 11.24 -27.58
CA LYS A 331 -8.36 10.57 -28.51
C LYS A 331 -6.96 10.46 -27.91
N VAL A 332 -6.47 11.53 -27.26
CA VAL A 332 -5.14 11.51 -26.63
C VAL A 332 -5.14 10.58 -25.42
N CYS A 333 -6.17 10.66 -24.55
CA CYS A 333 -6.35 9.76 -23.41
C CYS A 333 -6.35 8.28 -23.82
N PHE A 334 -7.17 7.91 -24.81
CA PHE A 334 -7.21 6.57 -25.38
C PHE A 334 -5.84 6.15 -25.93
N MET A 335 -5.19 7.01 -26.73
CA MET A 335 -3.93 6.64 -27.39
C MET A 335 -2.78 6.39 -26.41
N ALA A 336 -2.66 7.14 -25.31
CA ALA A 336 -1.64 6.82 -24.32
C ALA A 336 -1.96 5.55 -23.52
N MET A 337 -3.23 5.30 -23.19
CA MET A 337 -3.63 4.05 -22.55
C MET A 337 -3.40 2.86 -23.48
N PHE A 338 -3.72 3.01 -24.76
CA PHE A 338 -3.45 2.03 -25.80
C PHE A 338 -1.96 1.73 -25.92
N ASN A 339 -1.12 2.76 -26.07
CA ASN A 339 0.33 2.59 -26.17
C ASN A 339 0.91 1.94 -24.90
N LEU A 340 0.57 2.46 -23.71
CA LEU A 340 1.08 1.96 -22.43
C LEU A 340 0.71 0.49 -22.19
N LEU A 341 -0.55 0.07 -22.44
CA LEU A 341 -0.91 -1.34 -22.23
C LEU A 341 -0.29 -2.28 -23.27
N ASN A 342 -0.03 -1.82 -24.50
CA ASN A 342 0.74 -2.59 -25.48
C ASN A 342 2.22 -2.70 -25.10
N ASP A 343 2.84 -1.62 -24.62
CA ASP A 343 4.22 -1.62 -24.12
C ASP A 343 4.39 -2.56 -22.92
N ILE A 344 3.49 -2.49 -21.93
CA ILE A 344 3.45 -3.40 -20.78
C ILE A 344 3.32 -4.85 -21.23
N ALA A 345 2.40 -5.13 -22.16
CA ALA A 345 2.21 -6.48 -22.68
C ALA A 345 3.42 -7.00 -23.49
N TYR A 346 4.12 -6.11 -24.20
CA TYR A 346 5.35 -6.43 -24.91
C TYR A 346 6.50 -6.75 -23.94
N ASP A 347 6.67 -5.97 -22.87
CA ASP A 347 7.69 -6.23 -21.85
C ASP A 347 7.42 -7.53 -21.08
N ILE A 348 6.14 -7.84 -20.77
CA ILE A 348 5.75 -9.15 -20.21
C ILE A 348 6.08 -10.28 -21.20
N LEU A 349 5.73 -10.13 -22.47
CA LEU A 349 6.04 -11.13 -23.51
C LEU A 349 7.54 -11.36 -23.65
N LYS A 350 8.34 -10.28 -23.63
CA LYS A 350 9.80 -10.32 -23.73
C LYS A 350 10.47 -10.95 -22.51
N LYS A 351 9.92 -10.74 -21.31
CA LYS A 351 10.48 -11.20 -20.03
C LYS A 351 10.03 -12.61 -19.64
N HIS A 352 8.80 -12.98 -19.99
CA HIS A 352 8.13 -14.21 -19.52
C HIS A 352 7.53 -15.08 -20.64
N GLY A 353 7.55 -14.65 -21.90
CA GLY A 353 6.93 -15.39 -23.01
C GLY A 353 5.40 -15.34 -23.02
N PHE A 354 4.78 -14.56 -22.14
CA PHE A 354 3.32 -14.55 -21.94
C PHE A 354 2.60 -13.42 -22.71
N HIS A 355 1.53 -13.76 -23.42
CA HIS A 355 0.71 -12.81 -24.17
C HIS A 355 -0.37 -12.15 -23.28
N ALA A 356 0.03 -11.20 -22.43
CA ALA A 356 -0.88 -10.57 -21.46
C ALA A 356 -1.97 -9.66 -22.04
N ILE A 357 -1.82 -9.17 -23.28
CA ILE A 357 -2.64 -8.05 -23.79
C ILE A 357 -4.16 -8.27 -23.72
N SER A 358 -4.66 -9.50 -23.94
CA SER A 358 -6.09 -9.81 -23.83
C SER A 358 -6.66 -9.56 -22.43
N TYR A 359 -5.89 -9.92 -21.39
CA TYR A 359 -6.24 -9.69 -19.99
C TYR A 359 -6.22 -8.19 -19.68
N LEU A 360 -5.23 -7.46 -20.20
CA LEU A 360 -5.10 -6.01 -19.94
C LEU A 360 -6.25 -5.22 -20.59
N LYS A 361 -6.60 -5.55 -21.85
CA LYS A 361 -7.77 -5.00 -22.55
C LYS A 361 -9.06 -5.24 -21.76
N LYS A 362 -9.25 -6.47 -21.26
CA LYS A 362 -10.42 -6.81 -20.43
C LYS A 362 -10.44 -5.99 -19.15
N GLY A 363 -9.29 -5.85 -18.48
CA GLY A 363 -9.16 -5.09 -17.23
C GLY A 363 -9.50 -3.60 -17.36
N ILE A 364 -9.02 -2.93 -18.42
CA ILE A 364 -9.37 -1.52 -18.66
C ILE A 364 -10.84 -1.35 -19.08
N ALA A 365 -11.40 -2.28 -19.86
CA ALA A 365 -12.81 -2.23 -20.23
C ALA A 365 -13.76 -2.40 -19.03
N ILE A 366 -13.43 -3.26 -18.06
CA ILE A 366 -14.23 -3.36 -16.82
C ILE A 366 -14.01 -2.17 -15.88
N PHE A 367 -12.82 -1.55 -15.88
CA PHE A 367 -12.56 -0.32 -15.14
C PHE A 367 -13.46 0.83 -15.63
N CYS A 368 -13.48 1.10 -16.94
CA CYS A 368 -14.35 2.14 -17.51
C CYS A 368 -15.83 1.85 -17.22
N LYS A 369 -16.29 0.60 -17.44
CA LYS A 369 -17.66 0.19 -17.11
C LYS A 369 -18.00 0.41 -15.63
N ALA A 370 -17.08 0.13 -14.71
CA ALA A 370 -17.29 0.39 -13.29
C ALA A 370 -17.42 1.89 -13.01
N ASN A 371 -16.57 2.75 -13.58
CA ASN A 371 -16.67 4.21 -13.48
C ASN A 371 -18.03 4.70 -14.02
N LEU A 372 -18.46 4.21 -15.19
CA LEU A 372 -19.77 4.51 -15.76
C LEU A 372 -20.93 4.08 -14.84
N VAL A 373 -20.82 2.94 -14.13
CA VAL A 373 -21.81 2.56 -13.10
C VAL A 373 -21.90 3.63 -12.01
N GLU A 374 -20.77 4.12 -11.49
CA GLU A 374 -20.75 5.13 -10.41
C GLU A 374 -21.45 6.42 -10.84
N THR A 375 -21.31 6.86 -12.10
CA THR A 375 -22.02 8.07 -12.59
C THR A 375 -23.55 7.98 -12.49
N ASN A 376 -24.15 6.78 -12.42
CA ASN A 376 -25.59 6.63 -12.23
C ASN A 376 -26.03 6.81 -10.76
N TRP A 377 -25.10 6.77 -9.80
CA TRP A 377 -25.38 7.02 -8.38
C TRP A 377 -25.66 8.51 -8.06
N HIS A 378 -25.65 9.39 -9.06
CA HIS A 378 -26.29 10.70 -8.95
C HIS A 378 -27.83 10.61 -8.91
N GLU A 379 -28.44 9.52 -9.42
CA GLU A 379 -29.90 9.34 -9.41
C GLU A 379 -30.41 8.57 -8.17
N TYR A 380 -29.56 7.79 -7.51
CA TYR A 380 -29.89 7.02 -6.31
C TYR A 380 -28.65 6.73 -5.45
N THR A 381 -28.84 6.51 -4.14
CA THR A 381 -27.77 6.03 -3.26
C THR A 381 -27.80 4.49 -3.17
N PRO A 382 -26.74 3.78 -3.58
CA PRO A 382 -26.67 2.32 -3.50
C PRO A 382 -26.51 1.84 -2.04
N THR A 383 -26.69 0.54 -1.81
CA THR A 383 -26.31 -0.09 -0.52
C THR A 383 -24.79 -0.15 -0.38
N LEU A 384 -24.28 -0.35 0.84
CA LEU A 384 -22.83 -0.51 1.04
C LEU A 384 -22.28 -1.73 0.28
N GLU A 385 -23.05 -2.82 0.21
CA GLU A 385 -22.67 -4.00 -0.57
C GLU A 385 -22.68 -3.76 -2.09
N GLU A 386 -23.69 -3.07 -2.61
CA GLU A 386 -23.78 -2.70 -4.03
C GLU A 386 -22.62 -1.77 -4.42
N HIS A 387 -22.37 -0.73 -3.62
CA HIS A 387 -21.21 0.14 -3.75
C HIS A 387 -19.93 -0.70 -3.81
N LEU A 388 -19.65 -1.51 -2.78
CA LEU A 388 -18.41 -2.29 -2.69
C LEU A 388 -18.24 -3.35 -3.77
N ASN A 389 -19.30 -3.88 -4.38
CA ASN A 389 -19.19 -4.81 -5.49
C ASN A 389 -18.70 -4.15 -6.80
N ASN A 390 -18.96 -2.84 -6.97
CA ASN A 390 -18.48 -2.06 -8.12
C ASN A 390 -17.17 -1.31 -7.81
N SER A 391 -17.09 -0.67 -6.64
CA SER A 391 -16.13 0.40 -6.37
C SER A 391 -14.70 -0.07 -6.08
N TRP A 392 -14.47 -1.37 -5.88
CA TRP A 392 -13.14 -1.97 -5.91
C TRP A 392 -12.58 -2.06 -7.35
N ILE A 393 -13.45 -2.16 -8.36
CA ILE A 393 -13.06 -2.18 -9.78
C ILE A 393 -12.73 -0.76 -10.25
N SER A 394 -13.57 0.23 -9.90
CA SER A 394 -13.31 1.66 -10.18
C SER A 394 -12.07 2.18 -9.45
N ALA A 395 -11.73 1.64 -8.27
CA ALA A 395 -10.46 1.90 -7.59
C ALA A 395 -9.22 1.27 -8.29
N GLY A 396 -9.37 0.69 -9.48
CA GLY A 396 -8.29 0.09 -10.27
C GLY A 396 -8.13 -1.44 -10.14
N GLY A 397 -8.94 -2.09 -9.30
CA GLY A 397 -8.90 -3.53 -9.05
C GLY A 397 -9.23 -4.40 -10.27
N GLY A 398 -9.84 -3.82 -11.32
CA GLY A 398 -10.03 -4.52 -12.59
C GLY A 398 -8.76 -4.73 -13.43
N LEU A 399 -7.70 -3.93 -13.21
CA LEU A 399 -6.54 -3.88 -14.12
C LEU A 399 -5.19 -4.04 -13.42
N LEU A 400 -5.05 -3.47 -12.21
CA LEU A 400 -3.80 -3.52 -11.46
C LEU A 400 -3.44 -4.93 -10.96
N PRO A 401 -4.38 -5.80 -10.52
CA PRO A 401 -4.07 -7.19 -10.18
C PRO A 401 -3.61 -8.02 -11.40
N PRO A 402 -4.29 -8.07 -12.57
CA PRO A 402 -3.78 -8.76 -13.75
C PRO A 402 -2.36 -8.33 -14.16
N ILE A 403 -2.08 -7.01 -14.22
CA ILE A 403 -0.73 -6.51 -14.55
C ILE A 403 0.30 -6.96 -13.53
N THR A 404 -0.03 -6.89 -12.24
CA THR A 404 0.85 -7.35 -11.18
C THR A 404 1.16 -8.83 -11.30
N PHE A 405 0.14 -9.66 -11.48
CA PHE A 405 0.28 -11.11 -11.67
C PHE A 405 1.30 -11.43 -12.78
N PHE A 406 1.13 -10.87 -13.97
CA PHE A 406 2.05 -11.13 -15.09
C PHE A 406 3.45 -10.50 -14.96
N ASN A 407 3.69 -9.63 -13.99
CA ASN A 407 5.02 -9.08 -13.69
C ASN A 407 5.77 -9.84 -12.58
N VAL A 408 5.04 -10.40 -11.60
CA VAL A 408 5.61 -11.11 -10.43
C VAL A 408 5.63 -12.63 -10.58
N VAL A 409 4.75 -13.19 -11.43
CA VAL A 409 4.61 -14.64 -11.62
C VAL A 409 5.29 -15.06 -12.92
N LYS A 410 6.35 -15.88 -12.80
CA LYS A 410 7.12 -16.39 -13.94
C LYS A 410 6.40 -17.53 -14.68
N GLU A 411 5.84 -18.45 -13.92
CA GLU A 411 5.19 -19.68 -14.41
C GLU A 411 3.81 -19.79 -13.75
N PRO A 412 2.77 -19.18 -14.35
CA PRO A 412 1.44 -19.16 -13.76
C PRO A 412 0.72 -20.50 -13.90
N MET A 413 0.13 -20.99 -12.82
CA MET A 413 -0.76 -22.17 -12.87
C MET A 413 -1.99 -21.87 -13.72
N LYS A 414 -2.55 -22.91 -14.38
CA LYS A 414 -3.71 -22.77 -15.27
C LYS A 414 -4.94 -22.24 -14.53
N GLU A 415 -5.12 -22.74 -13.32
CA GLU A 415 -6.16 -22.34 -12.37
C GLU A 415 -6.04 -20.85 -12.03
N ALA A 416 -4.83 -20.36 -11.78
CA ALA A 416 -4.57 -18.94 -11.52
C ALA A 416 -4.86 -18.05 -12.74
N LEU A 417 -4.53 -18.51 -13.95
CA LEU A 417 -4.89 -17.83 -15.20
C LEU A 417 -6.40 -17.76 -15.43
N GLU A 418 -7.14 -18.81 -15.07
CA GLU A 418 -8.59 -18.85 -15.14
C GLU A 418 -9.23 -17.89 -14.12
N CYS A 419 -8.73 -17.85 -12.88
CA CYS A 419 -9.17 -16.89 -11.86
C CYS A 419 -8.91 -15.43 -12.28
N ILE A 420 -7.70 -15.11 -12.76
CA ILE A 420 -7.34 -13.76 -13.26
C ILE A 420 -8.16 -13.37 -14.49
N ASN A 421 -8.44 -14.30 -15.41
CA ASN A 421 -9.29 -14.02 -16.57
C ASN A 421 -10.74 -13.75 -16.17
N ASN A 422 -11.29 -14.54 -15.25
CA ASN A 422 -12.71 -14.53 -14.92
C ASN A 422 -13.08 -13.55 -13.79
N PHE A 423 -12.09 -12.96 -13.12
CA PHE A 423 -12.27 -12.15 -11.92
C PHE A 423 -13.01 -12.91 -10.80
N SER A 424 -12.72 -14.21 -10.64
CA SER A 424 -13.48 -15.12 -9.75
C SER A 424 -12.63 -16.15 -8.97
N LEU A 425 -13.27 -16.73 -7.95
CA LEU A 425 -12.85 -17.64 -6.86
C LEU A 425 -11.78 -18.73 -7.18
N PRO A 426 -11.01 -19.25 -6.18
CA PRO A 426 -11.34 -19.33 -4.74
C PRO A 426 -10.81 -18.22 -3.85
N ASN A 427 -9.72 -17.55 -4.26
CA ASN A 427 -9.05 -16.55 -3.44
C ASN A 427 -9.28 -15.17 -4.03
N HIS A 428 -9.64 -14.23 -3.18
CA HIS A 428 -10.12 -12.90 -3.56
C HIS A 428 -9.13 -11.80 -3.18
N THR A 429 -7.87 -12.13 -2.92
CA THR A 429 -6.83 -11.19 -2.42
C THR A 429 -6.78 -9.89 -3.21
N GLY A 430 -6.86 -9.95 -4.54
CA GLY A 430 -6.93 -8.76 -5.39
C GLY A 430 -8.20 -7.93 -5.18
N ARG A 431 -9.36 -8.57 -4.99
CA ARG A 431 -10.61 -7.89 -4.60
C ARG A 431 -10.50 -7.28 -3.21
N TYR A 432 -10.11 -8.06 -2.20
CA TYR A 432 -10.01 -7.58 -0.81
C TYR A 432 -9.00 -6.44 -0.66
N ALA A 433 -7.86 -6.51 -1.34
CA ALA A 433 -6.88 -5.43 -1.39
C ALA A 433 -7.49 -4.14 -1.95
N PHE A 434 -8.20 -4.23 -3.08
CA PHE A 434 -8.81 -3.05 -3.71
C PHE A 434 -10.10 -2.57 -3.03
N GLU A 435 -10.80 -3.44 -2.28
CA GLU A 435 -11.82 -3.01 -1.31
C GLU A 435 -11.18 -2.19 -0.18
N VAL A 436 -10.00 -2.57 0.35
CA VAL A 436 -9.26 -1.72 1.31
C VAL A 436 -8.77 -0.42 0.67
N VAL A 437 -8.26 -0.45 -0.57
CA VAL A 437 -7.88 0.78 -1.32
C VAL A 437 -9.07 1.73 -1.43
N ARG A 438 -10.24 1.23 -1.81
CA ARG A 438 -11.48 2.02 -1.89
C ARG A 438 -11.94 2.53 -0.52
N LEU A 439 -12.02 1.68 0.50
CA LEU A 439 -12.49 2.09 1.84
C LEU A 439 -11.56 3.12 2.51
N THR A 440 -10.24 3.03 2.28
CA THR A 440 -9.26 4.01 2.78
C THR A 440 -9.30 5.32 1.98
N ASN A 441 -9.52 5.25 0.68
CA ASN A 441 -9.82 6.42 -0.18
C ASN A 441 -11.07 7.15 0.34
N ASP A 442 -12.23 6.48 0.38
CA ASP A 442 -13.50 7.07 0.83
C ASP A 442 -13.39 7.70 2.23
N LEU A 443 -12.67 7.08 3.17
CA LEU A 443 -12.42 7.68 4.49
C LEU A 443 -11.68 9.02 4.41
N GLY A 444 -10.72 9.15 3.49
CA GLY A 444 -9.90 10.36 3.30
C GLY A 444 -10.51 11.41 2.36
N THR A 445 -11.34 11.02 1.39
CA THR A 445 -11.86 11.92 0.33
C THR A 445 -13.31 12.33 0.50
N SER A 446 -14.15 11.50 1.14
CA SER A 446 -15.62 11.69 1.23
C SER A 446 -16.09 13.10 1.63
N SER A 447 -15.39 13.76 2.55
CA SER A 447 -15.77 15.11 2.99
C SER A 447 -15.53 16.20 1.95
N ASP A 448 -14.54 16.05 1.06
CA ASP A 448 -14.28 17.00 -0.03
C ASP A 448 -15.02 16.61 -1.31
N GLU A 449 -15.23 15.31 -1.53
CA GLU A 449 -16.09 14.76 -2.57
C GLU A 449 -17.55 15.23 -2.42
N LEU A 450 -18.08 15.20 -1.20
CA LEU A 450 -19.43 15.71 -0.92
C LEU A 450 -19.54 17.23 -1.19
N LYS A 451 -18.49 18.01 -0.92
CA LYS A 451 -18.46 19.47 -1.19
C LYS A 451 -18.47 19.81 -2.68
N ARG A 452 -17.85 18.97 -3.52
CA ARG A 452 -17.82 19.13 -4.99
C ARG A 452 -19.05 18.52 -5.70
N GLY A 453 -19.94 17.85 -4.96
CA GLY A 453 -21.16 17.24 -5.50
C GLY A 453 -20.93 15.88 -6.17
N ALA A 454 -19.88 15.15 -5.75
CA ALA A 454 -19.61 13.81 -6.24
C ALA A 454 -20.66 12.78 -5.76
N VAL A 455 -20.56 11.56 -6.29
CA VAL A 455 -21.43 10.43 -5.96
C VAL A 455 -21.28 9.96 -4.50
N PRO A 456 -22.26 9.25 -3.92
CA PRO A 456 -22.16 8.71 -2.56
C PRO A 456 -20.98 7.74 -2.40
N THR A 457 -20.08 8.02 -1.45
CA THR A 457 -19.02 7.07 -1.03
C THR A 457 -19.59 5.98 -0.11
N SER A 458 -18.79 4.97 0.26
CA SER A 458 -19.18 3.97 1.27
C SER A 458 -19.72 4.56 2.57
N ILE A 459 -19.24 5.75 2.98
CA ILE A 459 -19.73 6.47 4.16
C ILE A 459 -21.20 6.87 3.98
N GLN A 460 -21.53 7.53 2.86
CA GLN A 460 -22.91 7.96 2.57
C GLN A 460 -23.83 6.77 2.30
N CYS A 461 -23.35 5.74 1.61
CA CYS A 461 -24.12 4.51 1.35
C CYS A 461 -24.55 3.85 2.66
N TYR A 462 -23.62 3.67 3.62
CA TYR A 462 -23.94 3.06 4.91
C TYR A 462 -24.85 3.94 5.79
N MET A 463 -24.64 5.27 5.79
CA MET A 463 -25.54 6.22 6.46
C MET A 463 -26.97 6.15 5.91
N HIS A 464 -27.11 6.06 4.58
CA HIS A 464 -28.41 5.94 3.90
C HIS A 464 -29.11 4.61 4.20
N GLU A 465 -28.36 3.50 4.18
CA GLU A 465 -28.88 2.15 4.42
C GLU A 465 -29.34 1.93 5.87
N THR A 466 -28.65 2.53 6.84
CA THR A 466 -28.86 2.22 8.28
C THR A 466 -29.39 3.38 9.12
N GLY A 467 -29.38 4.61 8.61
CA GLY A 467 -29.81 5.82 9.34
C GLY A 467 -28.88 6.29 10.45
N VAL A 468 -27.63 5.79 10.51
CA VAL A 468 -26.65 6.16 11.54
C VAL A 468 -25.96 7.50 11.26
N SER A 469 -25.26 8.05 12.26
CA SER A 469 -24.42 9.24 12.09
C SER A 469 -23.16 8.96 11.27
N GLU A 470 -22.59 10.00 10.65
CA GLU A 470 -21.32 9.90 9.91
C GLU A 470 -20.19 9.33 10.77
N SER A 471 -20.13 9.68 12.06
CA SER A 471 -19.15 9.14 13.00
C SER A 471 -19.28 7.62 13.18
N ALA A 472 -20.51 7.11 13.26
CA ALA A 472 -20.77 5.68 13.37
C ALA A 472 -20.52 4.96 12.03
N ALA A 473 -20.80 5.61 10.89
CA ALA A 473 -20.50 5.08 9.57
C ALA A 473 -18.98 4.98 9.31
N ARG A 474 -18.21 6.04 9.62
CA ARG A 474 -16.74 6.02 9.56
C ARG A 474 -16.15 4.92 10.43
N GLU A 475 -16.69 4.73 11.62
CA GLU A 475 -16.23 3.66 12.51
C GLU A 475 -16.60 2.26 11.98
N HIS A 476 -17.80 2.08 11.41
CA HIS A 476 -18.18 0.84 10.72
C HIS A 476 -17.24 0.54 9.55
N ILE A 477 -16.92 1.53 8.71
CA ILE A 477 -15.99 1.36 7.58
C ILE A 477 -14.59 0.91 8.04
N LYS A 478 -14.08 1.37 9.19
CA LYS A 478 -12.84 0.82 9.77
C LYS A 478 -12.97 -0.65 10.17
N HIS A 479 -14.13 -1.08 10.67
CA HIS A 479 -14.39 -2.49 10.98
C HIS A 479 -14.41 -3.33 9.69
N VAL A 480 -15.05 -2.83 8.63
CA VAL A 480 -15.03 -3.50 7.31
C VAL A 480 -13.59 -3.63 6.78
N ILE A 481 -12.74 -2.60 6.92
CA ILE A 481 -11.31 -2.69 6.57
C ILE A 481 -10.60 -3.80 7.35
N ASN A 482 -10.88 -3.96 8.65
CA ASN A 482 -10.33 -5.04 9.47
C ASN A 482 -10.78 -6.42 8.96
N ASP A 483 -12.07 -6.59 8.67
CA ASP A 483 -12.60 -7.83 8.09
C ASP A 483 -11.96 -8.17 6.73
N LYS A 484 -11.68 -7.16 5.87
CA LYS A 484 -10.95 -7.37 4.60
C LYS A 484 -9.49 -7.75 4.81
N TRP A 485 -8.84 -7.21 5.84
CA TRP A 485 -7.49 -7.63 6.23
C TRP A 485 -7.46 -9.08 6.72
N GLU A 486 -8.42 -9.51 7.55
CA GLU A 486 -8.54 -10.92 7.95
C GLU A 486 -8.74 -11.84 6.73
N MET A 487 -9.56 -11.43 5.76
CA MET A 487 -9.76 -12.17 4.51
C MET A 487 -8.47 -12.26 3.67
N MET A 488 -7.71 -11.16 3.52
CA MET A 488 -6.40 -11.16 2.84
C MET A 488 -5.33 -11.97 3.58
N ASN A 489 -5.41 -12.04 4.91
CA ASN A 489 -4.56 -12.91 5.71
C ASN A 489 -4.88 -14.36 5.40
N ASN A 490 -6.15 -14.76 5.52
CA ASN A 490 -6.59 -16.13 5.24
C ASN A 490 -6.15 -16.63 3.84
N ASP A 491 -6.20 -15.78 2.81
CA ASP A 491 -5.73 -16.10 1.46
C ASP A 491 -4.22 -16.43 1.36
N LYS A 492 -3.40 -16.04 2.35
CA LYS A 492 -1.98 -16.42 2.46
C LYS A 492 -1.76 -17.79 3.11
N PHE A 493 -2.78 -18.37 3.77
CA PHE A 493 -2.71 -19.69 4.43
C PHE A 493 -3.61 -20.73 3.78
N SER A 494 -4.66 -20.32 3.07
CA SER A 494 -5.37 -21.19 2.16
C SER A 494 -4.39 -21.73 1.11
N GLN A 495 -4.66 -22.92 0.54
CA GLN A 495 -3.84 -23.47 -0.53
C GLN A 495 -4.03 -22.64 -1.80
N SER A 496 -3.30 -21.52 -1.87
CA SER A 496 -3.64 -20.48 -2.82
C SER A 496 -3.20 -20.83 -4.24
N VAL A 497 -4.09 -20.58 -5.20
CA VAL A 497 -3.72 -20.64 -6.63
C VAL A 497 -2.70 -19.55 -6.99
N TYR A 498 -2.54 -18.52 -6.15
CA TYR A 498 -1.58 -17.45 -6.35
C TYR A 498 -0.30 -17.68 -5.53
N PRO A 499 0.89 -17.40 -6.09
CA PRO A 499 2.12 -17.45 -5.33
C PRO A 499 2.23 -16.27 -4.34
N ASP A 500 3.00 -16.47 -3.26
CA ASP A 500 3.23 -15.47 -2.20
C ASP A 500 3.59 -14.09 -2.75
N SER A 501 4.45 -14.02 -3.78
CA SER A 501 4.88 -12.74 -4.38
C SER A 501 3.72 -11.91 -4.96
N PHE A 502 2.65 -12.56 -5.42
CA PHE A 502 1.43 -11.87 -5.85
C PHE A 502 0.58 -11.44 -4.65
N ILE A 503 0.38 -12.34 -3.68
CA ILE A 503 -0.41 -12.09 -2.47
C ILE A 503 0.20 -10.92 -1.67
N ASP A 504 1.52 -10.93 -1.46
CA ASP A 504 2.25 -9.88 -0.77
C ASP A 504 2.20 -8.55 -1.52
N THR A 505 2.25 -8.56 -2.85
CA THR A 505 2.08 -7.33 -3.64
C THR A 505 0.64 -6.80 -3.56
N MET A 506 -0.38 -7.67 -3.51
CA MET A 506 -1.78 -7.25 -3.27
C MET A 506 -1.97 -6.66 -1.86
N GLN A 507 -1.45 -7.32 -0.81
CA GLN A 507 -1.46 -6.75 0.54
C GLN A 507 -0.71 -5.40 0.58
N ASN A 508 0.39 -5.25 -0.16
CA ASN A 508 1.13 -4.00 -0.25
C ASN A 508 0.34 -2.86 -0.94
N PHE A 509 -0.58 -3.14 -1.88
CA PHE A 509 -1.50 -2.10 -2.38
C PHE A 509 -2.39 -1.56 -1.25
N ALA A 510 -2.92 -2.42 -0.38
CA ALA A 510 -3.68 -1.99 0.80
C ALA A 510 -2.80 -1.21 1.80
N ARG A 511 -1.54 -1.63 2.03
CA ARG A 511 -0.58 -0.87 2.87
C ARG A 511 -0.26 0.51 2.28
N ALA A 512 -0.14 0.59 0.96
CA ALA A 512 0.12 1.84 0.24
C ALA A 512 -1.07 2.80 0.34
N SER A 513 -2.31 2.32 0.26
CA SER A 513 -3.50 3.17 0.39
C SER A 513 -3.69 3.69 1.82
N HIS A 514 -3.37 2.87 2.84
CA HIS A 514 -3.26 3.36 4.23
C HIS A 514 -2.26 4.52 4.34
N ALA A 515 -1.02 4.35 3.87
CA ALA A 515 -0.01 5.42 3.91
C ALA A 515 -0.31 6.63 3.01
N LEU A 516 -1.12 6.45 1.96
CA LEU A 516 -1.57 7.52 1.06
C LEU A 516 -2.64 8.39 1.70
N TYR A 517 -3.64 7.77 2.33
CA TYR A 517 -4.82 8.46 2.87
C TYR A 517 -4.75 8.75 4.38
N GLN A 518 -3.61 8.51 5.02
CA GLN A 518 -3.35 8.88 6.42
C GLN A 518 -3.00 10.38 6.54
N PHE A 519 -3.60 11.08 7.50
CA PHE A 519 -3.44 12.54 7.67
C PHE A 519 -2.77 12.98 8.98
N ASP A 520 -3.27 12.55 10.14
CA ASP A 520 -2.64 12.76 11.46
C ASP A 520 -3.29 11.84 12.50
N GLU A 521 -2.60 11.42 13.56
CA GLU A 521 -3.12 10.64 14.71
C GLU A 521 -4.13 9.48 14.40
N GLY A 522 -4.07 8.87 13.21
CA GLY A 522 -5.02 7.83 12.77
C GLY A 522 -6.32 8.35 12.10
N TYR A 523 -6.41 9.65 11.84
CA TYR A 523 -7.36 10.28 10.93
C TYR A 523 -6.93 10.12 9.47
N TYR A 524 -7.93 10.16 8.58
CA TYR A 524 -7.75 10.03 7.14
C TYR A 524 -7.92 11.40 6.44
N GLY A 525 -7.28 11.57 5.28
CA GLY A 525 -7.37 12.75 4.43
C GLY A 525 -6.82 12.49 3.02
N ASP A 526 -7.14 13.36 2.07
CA ASP A 526 -6.77 13.17 0.67
C ASP A 526 -5.29 13.49 0.37
N GLY A 527 -4.42 12.50 0.62
CA GLY A 527 -3.01 12.58 0.27
C GLY A 527 -2.67 12.36 -1.21
N TYR A 528 -3.67 12.06 -2.07
CA TYR A 528 -3.46 11.91 -3.51
C TYR A 528 -3.89 13.17 -4.26
N GLY A 529 -5.13 13.65 -4.09
CA GLY A 529 -5.62 14.86 -4.74
C GLY A 529 -5.12 16.15 -4.09
N VAL A 530 -4.95 16.22 -2.76
CA VAL A 530 -4.55 17.44 -2.02
C VAL A 530 -3.13 17.32 -1.41
N ALA A 531 -2.14 17.04 -2.27
CA ALA A 531 -0.74 16.75 -1.90
C ALA A 531 0.00 17.84 -1.08
N SER A 532 -0.51 19.07 -0.99
CA SER A 532 0.24 20.21 -0.41
C SER A 532 0.36 20.21 1.13
N GLY A 533 -0.52 19.48 1.82
CA GLY A 533 -0.63 19.49 3.29
C GLY A 533 -0.77 18.12 3.97
N SER A 534 -0.58 17.01 3.27
CA SER A 534 -0.71 15.65 3.80
C SER A 534 0.61 15.07 4.34
N LEU A 535 0.53 14.06 5.23
CA LEU A 535 1.69 13.24 5.63
C LEU A 535 2.40 12.60 4.44
N THR A 536 1.64 12.27 3.39
CA THR A 536 2.15 11.74 2.11
C THR A 536 3.29 12.58 1.55
N LYS A 537 3.24 13.91 1.65
CA LYS A 537 4.33 14.79 1.21
C LYS A 537 5.61 14.56 2.00
N GLY A 538 5.52 14.38 3.33
CA GLY A 538 6.66 14.04 4.18
C GLY A 538 7.22 12.65 3.87
N HIS A 539 6.35 11.68 3.61
CA HIS A 539 6.76 10.35 3.17
C HIS A 539 7.46 10.38 1.80
N ILE A 540 6.88 11.06 0.79
CA ILE A 540 7.49 11.25 -0.52
C ILE A 540 8.87 11.91 -0.40
N THR A 541 8.99 12.97 0.40
CA THR A 541 10.26 13.70 0.60
C THR A 541 11.33 12.79 1.21
N SER A 542 11.01 12.12 2.32
CA SER A 542 11.94 11.24 3.03
C SER A 542 12.27 9.93 2.31
N LEU A 543 11.40 9.45 1.41
CA LEU A 543 11.66 8.25 0.63
C LEU A 543 12.45 8.52 -0.65
N PHE A 544 12.22 9.65 -1.34
CA PHE A 544 12.76 9.89 -2.69
C PHE A 544 13.80 11.01 -2.77
N PHE A 545 13.79 12.00 -1.89
CA PHE A 545 14.59 13.22 -2.05
C PHE A 545 15.63 13.42 -0.94
N GLU A 546 15.40 12.86 0.25
CA GLU A 546 16.33 12.95 1.40
C GLU A 546 17.08 11.61 1.59
N PRO A 547 18.38 11.52 1.27
CA PRO A 547 19.19 10.35 1.60
C PRO A 547 19.51 10.32 3.09
N ILE A 548 19.55 9.13 3.68
CA ILE A 548 19.92 8.95 5.09
C ILE A 548 21.42 9.23 5.25
N PRO A 549 21.86 10.04 6.23
CA PRO A 549 23.28 10.23 6.50
C PRO A 549 23.97 8.92 6.88
N VAL A 550 24.79 8.42 5.96
CA VAL A 550 25.79 7.37 6.21
C VAL A 550 27.04 8.07 6.76
N LEU A 551 27.52 7.61 7.91
CA LEU A 551 28.64 8.17 8.67
C LEU A 551 29.92 8.36 7.80
N PRO A 552 30.77 9.38 8.08
CA PRO A 552 31.19 9.73 9.43
C PRO A 552 30.99 11.19 9.87
N LYS A 553 30.98 11.38 11.19
CA LYS A 553 31.63 12.51 11.87
C LYS A 553 32.73 11.95 12.76
#